data_AF-A0A2E1RB99-F1
#
_entry.id   AF-A0A2E1RB99-F1
#
_cell.length_a   1.000
_cell.length_b   1.000
_cell.length_c   1.000
_cell.angle_alpha   90.00
_cell.angle_beta   90.00
_cell.angle_gamma   90.00
#
_symmetry.space_group_name_H-M   'P 1'
#
loop_
_entity.id
_entity.type
_entity.pdbx_description
1 polymer ?
#
loop_
_entity_poly.entity_id
_entity_poly.type
_entity_poly.pdbx_seq_one_letter_code
_entity_poly.pdbx_strand_id
1 'polypeptide(L)' 'MNNHIIVSNVSDASFALGVGYAHSQKIDISDIIALKTFINNEFCPRFLQ' A
#
# COMPACT_ATOMS: atom_id res chain seq x y z
N MET A 1 -8.77 -16.79 9.25
CA MET A 1 -8.03 -15.51 9.33
C MET A 1 -7.31 -15.36 8.00
N ASN A 2 -7.67 -14.36 7.19
CA ASN A 2 -6.94 -14.09 5.96
C ASN A 2 -5.61 -13.45 6.34
N ASN A 3 -4.52 -14.15 6.08
CA ASN A 3 -3.16 -13.71 6.39
C ASN A 3 -2.56 -12.87 5.26
N HIS A 4 -3.42 -12.16 4.54
CA HIS A 4 -3.10 -11.42 3.32
C HIS A 4 -3.36 -9.94 3.55
N ILE A 5 -2.45 -9.12 3.04
CA ILE A 5 -2.51 -7.68 3.13
C ILE A 5 -2.48 -7.13 1.71
N ILE A 6 -3.36 -6.18 1.42
CA ILE A 6 -3.45 -5.51 0.13
C ILE A 6 -2.68 -4.18 0.24
N VAL A 7 -1.77 -3.97 -0.71
CA VAL A 7 -0.96 -2.77 -0.83
C VAL A 7 -1.01 -2.20 -2.24
N SER A 8 -0.65 -0.93 -2.38
CA SER A 8 -0.55 -0.21 -3.65
C SER A 8 0.87 0.26 -3.90
N ASN A 9 1.29 0.29 -5.16
CA ASN A 9 2.53 0.94 -5.60
C ASN A 9 2.32 2.41 -6.01
N VAL A 10 1.09 2.91 -5.90
CA VAL A 10 0.70 4.30 -6.16
C VAL A 10 0.00 4.84 -4.92
N SER A 11 0.46 5.99 -4.43
CA SER A 11 -0.15 6.66 -3.28
C SER A 11 -1.61 7.00 -3.59
N ASP A 12 -2.50 6.73 -2.63
CA ASP A 12 -3.92 7.13 -2.69
C ASP A 12 -4.67 6.64 -3.94
N ALA A 13 -4.26 5.49 -4.48
CA ALA A 13 -4.92 4.89 -5.62
C ALA A 13 -6.34 4.44 -5.25
N SER A 14 -7.37 5.11 -5.79
CA SER A 14 -8.77 4.84 -5.48
C SER A 14 -9.18 3.39 -5.73
N PHE A 15 -8.59 2.73 -6.73
CA PHE A 15 -8.82 1.31 -7.00
C PHE A 15 -8.32 0.42 -5.86
N ALA A 16 -7.09 0.65 -5.38
CA ALA A 16 -6.51 -0.15 -4.32
C ALA A 16 -7.26 0.03 -3.00
N LEU A 17 -7.68 1.26 -2.68
CA LEU A 17 -8.53 1.56 -1.52
C LEU A 17 -9.87 0.82 -1.60
N GLY A 18 -10.51 0.81 -2.78
CA GLY A 18 -11.75 0.06 -2.99
C GLY A 18 -11.58 -1.45 -2.82
N VAL A 19 -10.47 -2.02 -3.31
CA VAL A 19 -10.16 -3.44 -3.15
C VAL A 19 -9.87 -3.78 -1.68
N GLY A 20 -9.12 -2.94 -0.96
CA GLY A 20 -8.88 -3.09 0.49
C GLY A 20 -10.18 -3.05 1.29
N TYR A 21 -11.06 -2.09 0.98
CA TYR A 21 -12.38 -1.97 1.58
C TYR A 21 -13.24 -3.21 1.32
N ALA A 22 -13.29 -3.70 0.08
CA ALA A 22 -14.03 -4.92 -0.28
C ALA A 22 -13.48 -6.17 0.44
N HIS A 23 -12.18 -6.21 0.75
CA HIS A 23 -11.56 -7.28 1.53
C HIS A 23 -11.70 -7.09 3.05
N SER A 24 -12.45 -6.08 3.51
CA SER A 24 -12.59 -5.72 4.93
C SER A 24 -11.24 -5.45 5.62
N GLN A 25 -10.24 -4.96 4.87
CA GLN A 25 -8.97 -4.53 5.43
C GLN A 25 -9.20 -3.27 6.27
N LYS A 26 -8.89 -3.35 7.57
CA LYS A 26 -9.09 -2.25 8.51
C LYS A 26 -7.95 -1.24 8.53
N ILE A 27 -6.78 -1.64 8.07
CA ILE A 27 -5.56 -0.83 8.07
C ILE A 27 -5.46 -0.11 6.72
N ASP A 28 -5.20 1.19 6.76
CA ASP A 28 -5.00 1.98 5.54
C ASP A 28 -3.74 1.51 4.80
N ILE A 29 -3.78 1.57 3.47
CA ILE A 29 -2.64 1.23 2.63
C ILE A 29 -1.44 2.15 2.93
N SER A 30 -1.69 3.43 3.23
CA SER A 30 -0.64 4.39 3.59
C SER A 30 0.09 4.03 4.89
N ASP A 31 -0.59 3.33 5.80
CA ASP A 31 -0.02 2.92 7.09
C ASP A 31 0.83 1.65 6.97
N ILE A 32 0.75 0.94 5.85
CA ILE A 32 1.40 -0.36 5.62
C ILE A 32 2.69 -0.19 4.82
N ILE A 33 2.68 0.68 3.81
CA ILE A 33 3.79 0.82 2.87
C ILE A 33 4.11 2.28 2.58
N ALA A 34 5.38 2.65 2.75
CA ALA A 34 5.91 3.92 2.27
C ALA A 34 6.43 3.76 0.85
N LEU A 35 6.02 4.68 -0.03
CA LEU A 35 6.46 4.74 -1.41
C LEU A 35 7.44 5.90 -1.57
N LYS A 36 8.65 5.60 -2.05
CA LYS A 36 9.67 6.61 -2.31
C LYS A 36 10.30 6.38 -3.68
N THR A 37 10.69 7.45 -4.34
CA THR A 37 11.58 7.40 -5.50
C THR A 37 12.92 8.02 -5.09
N PHE A 38 14.01 7.31 -5.37
CA PHE A 38 15.36 7.82 -5.14
C PHE A 38 15.77 8.81 -6.24
N ILE A 39 16.85 9.56 -6.02
CA ILE A 39 17.33 10.56 -6.98
C ILE A 39 17.79 9.94 -8.31
N ASN A 40 18.16 8.65 -8.30
CA ASN A 40 18.48 7.86 -9.50
C ASN A 40 17.22 7.29 -10.19
N ASN A 41 16.02 7.74 -9.82
CA ASN A 41 14.72 7.27 -10.31
C ASN A 41 14.35 5.83 -9.94
N GLU A 42 15.10 5.19 -9.05
CA GLU A 42 14.76 3.86 -8.55
C GLU A 42 13.54 3.93 -7.62
N PHE A 43 12.58 3.04 -7.86
CA PHE A 43 11.39 2.90 -7.02
C PHE A 43 11.74 2.10 -5.75
N CYS A 44 11.51 2.70 -4.59
CA CYS A 44 11.83 2.15 -3.28
C CYS A 44 10.58 2.08 -2.39
N PRO A 45 9.77 1.02 -2.54
CA PRO A 45 8.70 0.73 -1.60
C PRO A 45 9.26 0.09 -0.32
N ARG A 46 8.74 0.46 0.85
CA ARG A 46 9.15 -0.09 2.15
C ARG A 46 7.94 -0.33 3.04
N PHE A 47 7.83 -1.53 3.60
CA PHE A 47 6.84 -1.80 4.63
C PHE A 47 7.16 -1.06 5.93
N LEU A 48 6.14 -0.47 6.54
CA LEU A 48 6.21 0.19 7.83
C LEU A 48 5.98 -0.85 8.93
N GLN A 49 6.80 -0.80 9.99
CA GLN A 49 6.76 -1.73 11.14
C GLN A 49 6.05 -1.08 12.31
#